data_AF-A0A7X3KYI8-F1
#
_entry.id   AF-A0A7X3KYI8-F1
#
_cell.length_a   1.000
_cell.length_b   1.000
_cell.length_c   1.000
_cell.angle_alpha   90.00
_cell.angle_beta   90.00
_cell.angle_gamma   90.00
#
_symmetry.space_group_name_H-M   'P 1'
#
loop_
_entity.id
_entity.type
_entity.pdbx_description
1 polymer ?
#
loop_
_entity_poly.entity_id
_entity_poly.type
_entity_poly.pdbx_seq_one_letter_code
_entity_poly.pdbx_strand_id
1 'polypeptide(L)'
;MFSIFPLIVMVLFVVILVRGLREWSRNNAAPRLSVPATVVTKRRAHHHNAGTHTSSTTYYATFQFESGDRLELRLPWRDAGMIAEGDRGTLHF
;
A
#
# COMPACT_ATOMS: atom_id res chain seq x y z
N MET A 1 43.58 -22.40 -28.58
CA MET A 1 43.61 -22.03 -27.14
C MET A 1 42.22 -21.55 -26.79
N PHE A 2 41.42 -22.32 -26.05
CA PHE A 2 40.06 -21.92 -25.67
C PHE A 2 40.14 -20.74 -24.69
N SER A 3 39.53 -19.62 -25.08
CA SER A 3 39.53 -18.41 -24.28
C SER A 3 38.66 -18.62 -23.03
N ILE A 4 39.21 -18.38 -21.85
CA ILE A 4 38.53 -18.55 -20.54
C ILE A 4 37.54 -17.40 -20.29
N PHE A 5 37.67 -16.30 -21.05
CA PHE A 5 36.85 -15.10 -20.96
C PHE A 5 35.31 -15.34 -21.01
N PRO A 6 34.74 -16.08 -21.98
CA PRO A 6 33.29 -16.34 -22.02
C PRO A 6 32.77 -17.11 -20.80
N LEU A 7 33.58 -17.99 -20.21
CA LEU A 7 33.20 -18.75 -19.01
C LEU A 7 33.04 -17.81 -17.81
N ILE A 8 33.96 -16.86 -17.64
CA ILE A 8 33.91 -15.87 -16.55
C ILE A 8 32.67 -14.97 -16.69
N VAL A 9 32.39 -14.49 -17.91
CA VAL A 9 31.21 -13.65 -18.18
C VAL A 9 29.90 -14.40 -17.91
N MET A 10 29.83 -15.68 -18.28
CA MET A 10 28.65 -16.52 -18.03
C MET A 10 28.39 -16.70 -16.53
N VAL A 11 29.44 -16.97 -15.74
CA VAL A 11 29.30 -17.11 -14.27
C VAL A 11 28.82 -15.81 -13.63
N LEU A 12 29.38 -14.67 -14.02
CA LEU A 12 28.96 -13.34 -13.54
C LEU A 12 27.48 -13.06 -13.87
N PHE A 13 27.05 -13.39 -15.09
CA PHE A 13 25.68 -13.19 -15.53
C PHE A 13 24.67 -14.01 -14.70
N VAL A 14 24.99 -15.29 -14.44
CA VAL A 14 24.15 -16.16 -13.60
C VAL A 14 24.06 -15.63 -12.17
N VAL A 15 25.16 -15.15 -11.59
CA VAL A 15 25.17 -14.58 -10.22
C VAL A 15 24.27 -13.34 -10.13
N ILE A 16 24.30 -12.46 -11.13
CA ILE A 16 23.45 -11.26 -11.16
C ILE A 16 21.97 -11.65 -11.27
N LEU A 17 21.63 -12.59 -12.14
CA LEU A 17 20.26 -13.10 -12.29
C LEU A 17 19.74 -13.72 -10.98
N VAL A 18 20.52 -14.60 -10.35
CA VAL A 18 20.11 -15.25 -9.09
C VAL A 18 19.93 -14.22 -7.97
N ARG A 19 20.80 -13.22 -7.89
CA ARG A 19 20.66 -12.12 -6.91
C ARG A 19 19.41 -11.30 -7.17
N GLY A 20 19.13 -10.92 -8.41
CA GLY A 20 17.92 -10.17 -8.79
C GLY A 20 16.64 -10.96 -8.49
N LEU A 21 16.60 -12.26 -8.79
CA LEU A 21 15.46 -13.12 -8.48
C LEU A 21 15.27 -13.29 -6.97
N ARG A 22 16.36 -13.42 -6.21
CA ARG A 22 16.32 -13.55 -4.74
C ARG A 22 15.88 -12.25 -4.07
N GLU A 23 16.30 -11.10 -4.58
CA GLU A 23 15.83 -9.78 -4.15
C GLU A 23 14.36 -9.56 -4.48
N TRP A 24 13.92 -9.95 -5.68
CA TRP A 24 12.51 -9.91 -6.07
C TRP A 24 11.66 -10.81 -5.18
N SER A 25 12.10 -12.04 -4.92
CA SER A 25 11.41 -12.96 -4.00
C SER A 25 11.33 -12.42 -2.58
N ARG A 26 12.42 -11.84 -2.05
CA ARG A 26 12.44 -11.25 -0.71
C ARG A 26 11.53 -10.01 -0.61
N ASN A 27 11.48 -9.19 -1.66
CA ASN A 27 10.59 -8.04 -1.71
C ASN A 27 9.12 -8.42 -1.91
N ASN A 28 8.85 -9.49 -2.66
CA ASN A 28 7.49 -10.00 -2.88
C ASN A 28 6.97 -10.87 -1.71
N ALA A 29 7.87 -11.31 -0.82
CA ALA A 29 7.53 -11.98 0.44
C ALA A 29 7.17 -11.00 1.57
N ALA A 30 7.13 -9.69 1.32
CA ALA A 30 6.50 -8.75 2.24
C ALA A 30 5.01 -9.09 2.30
N PRO A 31 4.49 -9.57 3.44
CA PRO A 31 3.08 -9.94 3.56
C PRO A 31 2.27 -8.64 3.48
N ARG A 32 1.70 -8.37 2.30
CA ARG A 32 0.64 -7.37 2.17
C ARG A 32 -0.54 -7.88 2.97
N LEU A 33 -0.66 -7.42 4.21
CA LEU A 33 -1.70 -7.86 5.13
C LEU A 33 -3.03 -7.38 4.56
N SER A 34 -3.67 -8.26 3.80
CA SER A 34 -4.90 -8.00 3.07
C SER A 34 -6.03 -8.45 3.99
N VAL A 35 -6.41 -7.59 4.92
CA VAL A 35 -7.37 -7.95 5.96
C VAL A 35 -8.77 -7.53 5.50
N PRO A 36 -9.78 -8.42 5.58
CA PRO A 36 -11.16 -8.01 5.37
C PRO A 36 -11.55 -6.97 6.42
N ALA A 37 -12.05 -5.83 5.96
CA ALA A 37 -12.44 -4.72 6.81
C ALA A 37 -13.81 -4.18 6.39
N THR A 38 -14.60 -3.79 7.38
CA THR A 38 -15.89 -3.12 7.19
C THR A 38 -15.73 -1.63 7.51
N VAL A 39 -16.28 -0.75 6.67
CA VAL A 39 -16.27 0.69 6.94
C VAL A 39 -17.38 1.01 7.92
N VAL A 40 -17.04 1.45 9.13
CA VAL A 40 -18.01 1.65 10.23
C VAL A 40 -18.46 3.11 10.32
N THR A 41 -17.58 4.05 10.00
CA THR A 41 -17.87 5.47 10.23
C THR A 41 -17.05 6.33 9.27
N LYS A 42 -17.67 7.38 8.74
CA LYS A 42 -17.02 8.39 7.92
C LYS A 42 -17.13 9.77 8.57
N ARG A 43 -16.00 10.48 8.72
CA ARG A 43 -15.97 11.86 9.25
C ARG A 43 -15.43 12.83 8.22
N ARG A 44 -16.03 14.01 8.16
CA ARG A 44 -15.57 15.16 7.37
C ARG A 44 -15.02 16.20 8.32
N ALA A 45 -13.74 16.55 8.18
CA ALA A 45 -13.13 17.64 8.91
C ALA A 45 -12.93 18.82 7.95
N HIS A 46 -13.61 19.92 8.23
CA HIS A 46 -13.43 21.17 7.50
C HIS A 46 -12.37 22.01 8.24
N HIS A 47 -11.23 22.22 7.60
CA HIS A 47 -10.21 23.12 8.12
C HIS A 47 -10.37 24.48 7.46
N HIS A 48 -10.75 25.48 8.25
CA HIS A 48 -10.82 26.86 7.82
C HIS A 48 -9.53 27.57 8.26
N ASN A 49 -8.61 27.81 7.33
CA ASN A 49 -7.41 28.60 7.64
C ASN A 49 -7.77 30.09 7.54
N ALA A 50 -7.79 30.79 8.67
CA ALA A 50 -8.21 32.19 8.76
C ALA A 50 -7.30 33.20 8.03
N GLY A 51 -6.19 32.76 7.41
CA GLY A 51 -5.22 33.61 6.70
C GLY A 51 -5.03 33.33 5.21
N THR A 52 -5.72 32.34 4.64
CA THR A 52 -5.63 32.01 3.21
C THR A 52 -7.00 31.49 2.77
N HIS A 53 -7.53 31.96 1.63
CA HIS A 53 -8.83 31.56 1.07
C HIS A 53 -8.87 30.08 0.58
N THR A 54 -8.25 29.17 1.32
CA THR A 54 -8.17 27.74 1.02
C THR A 54 -8.88 26.98 2.12
N SER A 55 -10.11 26.56 1.85
CA SER A 55 -10.82 25.57 2.65
C SER A 55 -10.34 24.17 2.24
N SER A 56 -9.66 23.46 3.14
CA SER A 56 -9.32 22.04 2.91
C SER A 56 -10.31 21.15 3.66
N THR A 57 -10.88 20.19 2.95
CA THR A 57 -11.75 19.18 3.56
C THR A 57 -10.98 17.87 3.61
N THR A 58 -10.77 17.38 4.83
CA THR A 58 -10.13 16.09 5.08
C THR A 58 -11.19 15.05 5.38
N TYR A 59 -11.10 13.90 4.72
CA TYR A 59 -11.98 12.77 4.95
C TYR A 59 -11.27 11.72 5.78
N TYR A 60 -12.00 11.15 6.74
CA TYR A 60 -11.53 10.04 7.55
C TYR A 60 -12.55 8.91 7.45
N ALA A 61 -12.07 7.67 7.36
CA ALA A 61 -12.90 6.48 7.49
C ALA A 61 -12.31 5.55 8.55
N THR A 62 -13.19 5.01 9.39
CA THR A 62 -12.85 3.96 10.36
C THR A 62 -13.19 2.61 9.75
N PHE A 63 -12.17 1.78 9.63
CA PHE A 63 -12.24 0.40 9.19
C PHE A 63 -12.22 -0.51 10.43
N GLN A 64 -13.15 -1.44 10.52
CA GLN A 64 -13.18 -2.47 11.55
C GLN A 64 -12.84 -3.82 10.94
N PHE A 65 -11.87 -4.51 11.54
CA PHE A 65 -11.43 -5.83 11.12
C PHE A 65 -12.22 -6.93 11.84
N GLU A 66 -12.12 -8.16 11.34
CA GLU A 66 -12.75 -9.33 11.96
C GLU A 66 -12.23 -9.63 13.37
N SER A 67 -10.98 -9.23 13.69
CA SER A 67 -10.42 -9.33 15.04
C SER A 67 -11.11 -8.40 16.06
N GLY A 68 -11.97 -7.48 15.60
CA GLY A 68 -12.57 -6.43 16.42
C GLY A 68 -11.73 -5.15 16.50
N ASP A 69 -10.52 -5.16 15.94
CA ASP A 69 -9.66 -3.98 15.87
C ASP A 69 -10.25 -2.91 14.95
N ARG A 70 -10.00 -1.64 15.29
CA ARG A 70 -10.46 -0.48 14.53
C ARG A 70 -9.26 0.35 14.08
N LEU A 71 -9.24 0.69 12.80
CA LEU A 71 -8.22 1.53 12.20
C LEU A 71 -8.88 2.72 11.50
N GLU A 72 -8.53 3.93 11.94
CA GLU A 72 -8.96 5.16 11.28
C GLU A 72 -7.88 5.63 10.31
N LEU A 73 -8.25 5.81 9.04
CA LEU A 73 -7.34 6.25 8.00
C LEU A 73 -7.86 7.53 7.34
N ARG A 74 -6.92 8.41 6.99
CA ARG A 74 -7.20 9.59 6.19
C ARG A 74 -7.42 9.18 4.74
N LEU A 75 -8.59 9.50 4.20
CA LEU A 75 -8.95 9.21 2.83
C LEU A 75 -8.70 10.43 1.92
N PRO A 76 -8.16 10.20 0.71
CA PRO A 76 -8.24 11.18 -0.37
C PRO A 76 -9.70 11.49 -0.72
N TRP A 77 -9.98 12.73 -1.14
CA TRP A 77 -11.32 13.17 -1.56
C TRP A 77 -11.99 12.21 -2.58
N ARG A 78 -11.21 11.71 -3.55
CA ARG A 78 -11.71 10.84 -4.62
C ARG A 78 -12.24 9.51 -4.08
N ASP A 79 -11.53 8.93 -3.12
CA ASP A 79 -11.87 7.63 -2.56
C ASP A 79 -13.00 7.74 -1.54
N ALA A 80 -13.10 8.89 -0.86
CA ALA A 80 -14.22 9.16 0.02
C ALA A 80 -15.57 9.10 -0.73
N GLY A 81 -15.65 9.43 -2.01
CA GLY A 81 -16.88 9.30 -2.80
C GLY A 81 -17.25 7.85 -3.16
N MET A 82 -16.28 6.94 -3.14
CA MET A 82 -16.44 5.56 -3.60
C MET A 82 -16.77 4.56 -2.48
N ILE A 83 -16.66 4.99 -1.22
CA ILE A 83 -16.82 4.13 -0.03
C ILE A 83 -18.05 4.58 0.76
N ALA A 84 -18.93 3.62 1.06
CA ALA A 84 -20.14 3.81 1.87
C ALA A 84 -19.97 3.20 3.28
N GLU A 85 -20.74 3.69 4.26
CA GLU A 85 -20.81 3.06 5.57
C GLU A 85 -21.48 1.69 5.46
N GLY A 86 -20.92 0.69 6.13
CA GLY A 86 -21.32 -0.71 6.02
C GLY A 86 -20.71 -1.46 4.84
N ASP A 87 -19.91 -0.80 3.99
CA ASP A 87 -19.24 -1.43 2.87
C ASP A 87 -18.15 -2.39 3.35
N ARG A 88 -18.06 -3.56 2.72
CA ARG A 88 -17.12 -4.64 3.08
C ARG A 88 -16.14 -4.84 1.96
N GLY A 89 -14.86 -4.73 2.27
CA GLY A 89 -13.80 -4.89 1.30
C GLY A 89 -12.52 -5.41 1.91
N THR A 90 -11.54 -5.69 1.07
CA THR A 90 -10.19 -6.05 1.53
C THR A 90 -9.37 -4.78 1.63
N LEU A 91 -8.91 -4.46 2.85
CA LEU A 91 -7.99 -3.35 3.05
C LEU A 91 -6.56 -3.84 2.81
N HIS A 92 -5.87 -3.23 1.86
CA HIS A 92 -4.47 -3.48 1.60
C HIS A 92 -3.65 -2.34 2.23
N PHE A 93 -2.77 -2.66 3.17
CA PHE A 93 -1.85 -1.72 3.81
C PHE A 93 -0.42 -2.27 3.87
#